data_AF-A0A942R0V1-F1
#
_entry.id   AF-A0A942R0V1-F1
#
_cell.length_a   1.000
_cell.length_b   1.000
_cell.length_c   1.000
_cell.angle_alpha   90.00
_cell.angle_beta   90.00
_cell.angle_gamma   90.00
#
_symmetry.space_group_name_H-M   'P 1'
#
loop_
_entity.id
_entity.type
_entity.pdbx_description
1 polymer ?
#
loop_
_entity_poly.entity_id
_entity_poly.type
_entity_poly.pdbx_seq_one_letter_code
_entity_poly.pdbx_strand_id
1 'polypeptide(L)'
;MKLLPTEDLHGLLSKPAKLVPSTSPRSRPASRRGGRETARLNELKVLKAVAQFGHLRISELGRAVWPQARYAEQLARRTATRLVASGLVLERRNALGSRSLCLTRGGAAWLELRGVEAQHTLDLSSVAGSTFFHRTLATRYLIERQVEGAQVVGEYQLLRRKAPFSVDAVVRAMRKLPDGMVWQRRATGPMDVELVEQEAAAKARQELEKCLRAAELVGRPLDPEGRYRVGGLVFVYDRELNHARRILLAAASLWGDRSYAERAMLERRVKLVAVELRDPLVWVSSSAVTLHDLRQKGI
;
A
#
# COMPACT_ATOMS: atom_id res chain seq x y z
N MET A 1 -18.33 -67.61 51.20
CA MET A 1 -17.02 -67.86 51.85
C MET A 1 -15.99 -67.11 51.02
N LYS A 2 -15.23 -66.11 51.46
CA LYS A 2 -14.66 -65.75 52.77
C LYS A 2 -14.79 -64.25 53.06
N LEU A 3 -14.62 -63.92 54.35
CA LEU A 3 -14.86 -62.67 55.07
C LEU A 3 -13.85 -61.53 54.79
N LEU A 4 -14.27 -60.31 55.10
CA LEU A 4 -13.51 -59.05 55.23
C LEU A 4 -12.42 -59.14 56.32
N PRO A 5 -11.50 -58.14 56.38
CA PRO A 5 -11.65 -57.12 57.41
C PRO A 5 -11.34 -55.67 56.99
N THR A 6 -11.90 -54.79 57.82
CA THR A 6 -11.91 -53.33 57.95
C THR A 6 -10.60 -52.72 58.48
N GLU A 7 -10.34 -51.45 58.12
CA GLU A 7 -9.60 -50.35 58.78
C GLU A 7 -9.10 -49.42 57.63
N ASP A 8 -9.21 -48.09 57.60
CA ASP A 8 -9.54 -47.08 58.58
C ASP A 8 -10.11 -45.82 57.89
N LEU A 9 -11.09 -45.21 58.56
CA LEU A 9 -11.55 -43.84 58.33
C LEU A 9 -10.50 -42.86 58.88
N HIS A 10 -10.02 -41.91 58.06
CA HIS A 10 -9.76 -40.52 58.48
C HIS A 10 -9.18 -39.70 57.31
N GLY A 11 -9.81 -38.58 56.94
CA GLY A 11 -9.11 -37.57 56.13
C GLY A 11 -9.89 -36.66 55.17
N LEU A 12 -11.22 -36.51 55.26
CA LEU A 12 -11.97 -35.64 54.33
C LEU A 12 -12.79 -34.54 55.02
N LEU A 13 -12.18 -33.76 55.92
CA LEU A 13 -12.72 -32.47 56.38
C LEU A 13 -11.58 -31.48 56.71
N SER A 14 -10.90 -30.99 55.68
CA SER A 14 -9.97 -29.84 55.80
C SER A 14 -10.55 -28.65 55.05
N LYS A 15 -10.97 -27.62 55.80
CA LYS A 15 -11.47 -26.33 55.28
C LYS A 15 -10.38 -25.64 54.43
N PRO A 16 -10.66 -25.13 53.23
CA PRO A 16 -9.71 -24.24 52.57
C PRO A 16 -9.63 -22.91 53.33
N ALA A 17 -8.39 -22.51 53.66
CA ALA A 17 -8.06 -21.30 54.37
C ALA A 17 -8.54 -20.04 53.61
N LYS A 18 -9.03 -19.04 54.37
CA LYS A 18 -9.39 -17.72 53.85
C LYS A 18 -8.14 -17.05 53.24
N LEU A 19 -8.12 -16.93 51.91
CA LEU A 19 -7.15 -16.12 51.19
C LEU A 19 -7.34 -14.65 51.55
N VAL A 20 -6.29 -14.06 52.13
CA VAL A 20 -6.16 -12.64 52.41
C VAL A 20 -6.15 -11.87 51.08
N PRO A 21 -6.97 -10.84 50.88
CA PRO A 21 -6.95 -10.06 49.64
C PRO A 21 -5.66 -9.25 49.57
N SER A 22 -4.78 -9.60 48.62
CA SER A 22 -3.58 -8.82 48.32
C SER A 22 -4.00 -7.43 47.83
N THR A 23 -3.64 -6.40 48.57
CA THR A 23 -3.77 -4.98 48.22
C THR A 23 -2.64 -4.56 47.27
N SER A 24 -2.52 -5.25 46.14
CA SER A 24 -1.73 -4.73 45.02
C SER A 24 -2.58 -3.66 44.30
N PRO A 25 -2.08 -2.42 44.12
CA PRO A 25 -2.83 -1.39 43.43
C PRO A 25 -3.04 -1.84 41.99
N ARG A 26 -4.27 -2.25 41.67
CA ARG A 26 -4.69 -2.53 40.29
C ARG A 26 -4.44 -1.28 39.47
N SER A 27 -3.43 -1.32 38.61
CA SER A 27 -3.20 -0.27 37.62
C SER A 27 -4.53 -0.02 36.89
N ARG A 28 -5.03 1.22 36.96
CA ARG A 28 -6.26 1.58 36.26
C ARG A 28 -6.01 1.33 34.76
N PRO A 29 -6.84 0.53 34.08
CA PRO A 29 -6.70 0.39 32.63
C PRO A 29 -6.74 1.78 32.02
N ALA A 30 -5.75 2.10 31.17
CA ALA A 30 -5.66 3.37 30.47
C ALA A 30 -7.05 3.78 29.96
N SER A 31 -7.47 5.01 30.27
CA SER A 31 -8.83 5.49 29.97
C SER A 31 -9.18 5.15 28.52
N ARG A 32 -10.16 4.25 28.33
CA ARG A 32 -10.65 3.90 27.00
C ARG A 32 -11.05 5.21 26.30
N ARG A 33 -10.35 5.55 25.20
CA ARG A 33 -10.68 6.73 24.40
C ARG A 33 -12.18 6.74 24.10
N GLY A 34 -12.81 7.90 24.26
CA GLY A 34 -14.24 8.03 24.01
C GLY A 34 -14.59 7.65 22.56
N GLY A 35 -15.76 7.06 22.35
CA GLY A 35 -16.21 6.67 21.00
C GLY A 35 -16.21 7.84 20.00
N ARG A 36 -16.52 9.06 20.47
CA ARG A 36 -16.45 10.30 19.68
C ARG A 36 -15.03 10.64 19.24
N GLU A 37 -14.05 10.48 20.12
CA GLU A 37 -12.64 10.73 19.80
C GLU A 37 -12.14 9.74 18.76
N THR A 38 -12.49 8.46 18.94
CA THR A 38 -12.15 7.41 17.97
C THR A 38 -12.76 7.68 16.60
N ALA A 39 -14.02 8.14 16.55
CA ALA A 39 -14.68 8.53 15.30
C ALA A 39 -13.96 9.69 14.60
N ARG A 40 -13.58 10.74 15.34
CA ARG A 40 -12.81 11.88 14.80
C ARG A 40 -11.43 11.47 14.27
N LEU A 41 -10.74 10.58 14.96
CA LEU A 41 -9.45 10.04 14.51
C LEU A 41 -9.61 9.22 13.22
N ASN A 42 -10.67 8.43 13.12
CA ASN A 42 -10.96 7.66 11.90
C ASN A 42 -11.29 8.59 10.72
N GLU A 43 -12.08 9.64 10.96
CA GLU A 43 -12.41 10.66 9.95
C GLU A 43 -11.14 11.37 9.43
N LEU A 44 -10.24 11.76 10.34
CA LEU A 44 -8.92 12.31 9.97
C LEU A 44 -8.11 11.34 9.11
N LYS A 45 -8.06 10.05 9.49
CA LYS A 45 -7.34 9.02 8.71
C LYS A 45 -7.93 8.84 7.32
N VAL A 46 -9.26 8.82 7.19
CA VAL A 46 -9.95 8.71 5.90
C VAL A 46 -9.63 9.90 5.00
N LEU A 47 -9.73 11.13 5.52
CA LEU A 47 -9.43 12.33 4.75
C LEU A 47 -7.96 12.36 4.31
N LYS A 48 -7.02 11.98 5.19
CA LYS A 48 -5.60 11.84 4.85
C LYS A 48 -5.37 10.82 3.73
N ALA A 49 -6.01 9.66 3.79
CA ALA A 49 -5.87 8.63 2.77
C ALA A 49 -6.39 9.11 1.40
N VAL A 50 -7.57 9.74 1.37
CA VAL A 50 -8.12 10.29 0.12
C VAL A 50 -7.24 11.42 -0.42
N ALA A 51 -6.72 12.30 0.44
CA ALA A 51 -5.79 13.36 0.04
C ALA A 51 -4.47 12.79 -0.53
N GLN A 52 -3.95 11.71 0.05
CA GLN A 52 -2.71 11.06 -0.37
C GLN A 52 -2.83 10.42 -1.76
N PHE A 53 -3.91 9.66 -2.01
CA PHE A 53 -4.07 8.90 -3.26
C PHE A 53 -4.93 9.62 -4.31
N GLY A 54 -5.48 10.78 -3.96
CA GLY A 54 -6.34 11.60 -4.80
C GLY A 54 -7.80 11.11 -4.86
N HIS A 55 -8.02 9.84 -5.15
CA HIS A 55 -9.34 9.22 -5.01
C HIS A 55 -9.23 7.78 -4.54
N LEU A 56 -10.23 7.31 -3.79
CA LEU A 56 -10.27 5.93 -3.28
C LEU A 56 -11.68 5.34 -3.39
N ARG A 57 -11.75 4.07 -3.77
CA ARG A 57 -12.93 3.21 -3.57
C ARG A 57 -13.01 2.78 -2.11
N ILE A 58 -14.18 2.29 -1.71
CA ILE A 58 -14.42 1.79 -0.35
C ILE A 58 -13.46 0.66 0.05
N SER A 59 -13.16 -0.27 -0.87
CA SER A 59 -12.26 -1.40 -0.61
C SER A 59 -10.81 -0.95 -0.36
N GLU A 60 -10.33 0.02 -1.12
CA GLU A 60 -9.01 0.64 -0.90
C GLU A 60 -8.99 1.45 0.40
N LEU A 61 -10.03 2.24 0.66
CA LEU A 61 -10.12 3.02 1.89
C LEU A 61 -10.16 2.13 3.13
N GLY A 62 -10.93 1.04 3.07
CA GLY A 62 -10.99 0.03 4.12
C GLY A 62 -9.61 -0.52 4.45
N ARG A 63 -8.86 -0.93 3.42
CA ARG A 63 -7.49 -1.44 3.60
C ARG A 63 -6.52 -0.37 4.13
N ALA A 64 -6.58 0.85 3.61
CA ALA A 64 -5.67 1.93 4.00
C ALA A 64 -5.85 2.37 5.46
N VAL A 65 -7.09 2.43 5.94
CA VAL A 65 -7.39 2.99 7.29
C VAL A 65 -7.53 1.91 8.35
N TRP A 66 -8.02 0.72 7.98
CA TRP A 66 -8.26 -0.40 8.89
C TRP A 66 -7.69 -1.72 8.34
N PRO A 67 -6.37 -1.82 8.13
CA PRO A 67 -5.78 -2.97 7.44
C PRO A 67 -6.07 -4.32 8.09
N GLN A 68 -6.22 -4.36 9.41
CA GLN A 68 -6.43 -5.60 10.18
C GLN A 68 -7.89 -5.81 10.61
N ALA A 69 -8.83 -4.94 10.21
CA ALA A 69 -10.22 -5.08 10.63
C ALA A 69 -10.99 -6.04 9.74
N ARG A 70 -11.62 -7.06 10.34
CA ARG A 70 -12.51 -8.00 9.65
C ARG A 70 -13.62 -7.32 8.84
N TYR A 71 -14.14 -6.20 9.37
CA TYR A 71 -15.23 -5.42 8.76
C TYR A 71 -14.76 -4.05 8.25
N ALA A 72 -13.54 -3.99 7.71
CA ALA A 72 -12.91 -2.75 7.24
C ALA A 72 -13.80 -1.97 6.23
N GLU A 73 -14.40 -2.66 5.26
CA GLU A 73 -15.27 -2.01 4.27
C GLU A 73 -16.54 -1.41 4.88
N GLN A 74 -17.15 -2.10 5.85
CA GLN A 74 -18.34 -1.57 6.55
C GLN A 74 -17.99 -0.34 7.39
N LEU A 75 -16.81 -0.32 8.01
CA LEU A 75 -16.28 0.85 8.72
C LEU A 75 -15.99 2.01 7.75
N ALA A 76 -15.42 1.70 6.59
CA ALA A 76 -15.15 2.66 5.53
C ALA A 76 -16.46 3.29 5.00
N ARG A 77 -17.47 2.48 4.65
CA ARG A 77 -18.79 2.98 4.20
C ARG A 77 -19.43 3.90 5.23
N ARG A 78 -19.55 3.46 6.49
CA ARG A 78 -20.16 4.27 7.55
C ARG A 78 -19.44 5.60 7.76
N THR A 79 -18.11 5.61 7.70
CA THR A 79 -17.32 6.83 7.86
C THR A 79 -17.42 7.73 6.63
N ALA A 80 -17.38 7.15 5.43
CA ALA A 80 -17.57 7.87 4.18
C ALA A 80 -18.94 8.55 4.12
N THR A 81 -20.03 7.86 4.47
CA THR A 81 -21.39 8.45 4.52
C THR A 81 -21.44 9.70 5.40
N ARG A 82 -20.80 9.67 6.58
CA ARG A 82 -20.73 10.86 7.45
C ARG A 82 -19.92 11.98 6.83
N LEU A 83 -18.78 11.69 6.22
CA LEU A 83 -17.94 12.69 5.58
C LEU A 83 -18.58 13.31 4.34
N VAL A 84 -19.38 12.53 3.58
CA VAL A 84 -20.20 13.00 2.46
C VAL A 84 -21.30 13.92 2.97
N ALA A 85 -22.03 13.51 4.02
CA ALA A 85 -23.06 14.34 4.64
C ALA A 85 -22.51 15.67 5.18
N SER A 86 -21.28 15.66 5.70
CA SER A 86 -20.56 16.86 6.13
C SER A 86 -19.90 17.66 5.00
N GLY A 87 -20.04 17.24 3.74
CA GLY A 87 -19.46 17.93 2.58
C GLY A 87 -17.92 17.90 2.48
N LEU A 88 -17.24 17.04 3.26
CA LEU A 88 -15.76 16.96 3.30
C LEU A 88 -15.20 16.05 2.19
N VAL A 89 -15.99 15.09 1.73
CA VAL A 89 -15.69 14.26 0.55
C VAL A 89 -16.90 14.21 -0.37
N LEU A 90 -16.67 13.97 -1.65
CA LEU A 90 -17.70 13.76 -2.66
C LEU A 90 -17.55 12.36 -3.26
N GLU A 91 -18.66 11.67 -3.44
CA GLU A 91 -18.69 10.44 -4.23
C GLU A 91 -18.85 10.78 -5.71
N ARG A 92 -17.94 10.28 -6.54
CA ARG A 92 -18.00 10.37 -8.00
C ARG A 92 -18.13 8.99 -8.61
N ARG A 93 -18.97 8.85 -9.65
CA ARG A 93 -19.05 7.61 -10.43
C ARG A 93 -17.70 7.36 -11.11
N ASN A 94 -17.20 6.13 -11.01
CA ASN A 94 -15.95 5.73 -11.62
C ASN A 94 -16.14 4.86 -12.87
N ALA A 95 -15.03 4.58 -13.56
CA ALA A 95 -15.04 3.81 -14.82
C ALA A 95 -15.59 2.37 -14.67
N LEU A 96 -15.65 1.83 -13.45
CA LEU A 96 -16.26 0.54 -13.14
C LEU A 96 -17.77 0.62 -12.88
N GLY A 97 -18.38 1.79 -13.03
CA GLY A 97 -19.78 2.04 -12.67
C GLY A 97 -20.05 2.17 -11.18
N SER A 98 -19.05 1.94 -10.32
CA SER A 98 -19.12 2.13 -8.87
C SER A 98 -18.79 3.58 -8.47
N ARG A 99 -18.51 3.85 -7.19
CA ARG A 99 -18.17 5.19 -6.68
C ARG A 99 -16.76 5.25 -6.10
N SER A 100 -16.09 6.37 -6.32
CA SER A 100 -14.82 6.74 -5.68
C SER A 100 -15.00 8.03 -4.89
N LEU A 101 -14.39 8.08 -3.71
CA LEU A 101 -14.37 9.24 -2.83
C LEU A 101 -13.27 10.20 -3.28
N CYS A 102 -13.63 11.47 -3.44
CA CYS A 102 -12.73 12.56 -3.75
C CYS A 102 -12.80 13.62 -2.64
N LEU A 103 -11.68 14.25 -2.32
CA LEU A 103 -11.61 15.32 -1.34
C LEU A 103 -12.21 16.60 -1.91
N THR A 104 -13.14 17.22 -1.19
CA THR A 104 -13.70 18.53 -1.57
C THR A 104 -12.76 19.67 -1.15
N ARG A 105 -13.05 20.90 -1.58
CA ARG A 105 -12.38 22.09 -1.06
C ARG A 105 -12.55 22.23 0.46
N GLY A 106 -13.76 21.96 0.97
CA GLY A 106 -14.03 21.94 2.41
C GLY A 106 -13.23 20.88 3.15
N GLY A 107 -13.09 19.67 2.57
CA GLY A 107 -12.25 18.62 3.12
C GLY A 107 -10.77 18.98 3.16
N ALA A 108 -10.26 19.65 2.13
CA ALA A 108 -8.88 20.14 2.09
C ALA A 108 -8.63 21.21 3.16
N ALA A 109 -9.48 22.24 3.24
CA ALA A 109 -9.38 23.27 4.27
C ALA A 109 -9.48 22.68 5.70
N TRP A 110 -10.34 21.67 5.88
CA TRP A 110 -10.48 20.97 7.17
C TRP A 110 -9.19 20.26 7.59
N LEU A 111 -8.43 19.70 6.62
CA LEU A 111 -7.12 19.08 6.84
C LEU A 111 -6.03 20.13 7.11
N GLU A 112 -6.02 21.24 6.39
CA GLU A 112 -5.07 22.33 6.56
C GLU A 112 -5.15 22.95 7.96
N LEU A 113 -6.36 23.17 8.48
CA LEU A 113 -6.60 23.62 9.87
C LEU A 113 -6.03 22.64 10.93
N ARG A 114 -5.62 21.44 10.53
CA ARG A 114 -5.00 20.41 11.38
C ARG A 114 -3.54 20.14 11.01
N GLY A 115 -2.91 21.05 10.28
CA GLY A 115 -1.51 20.97 9.88
C GLY A 115 -1.24 19.90 8.82
N VAL A 116 -2.26 19.50 8.05
CA VAL A 116 -2.12 18.53 6.97
C VAL A 116 -2.32 19.25 5.65
N GLU A 117 -1.22 19.44 4.92
CA GLU A 117 -1.28 20.05 3.60
C GLU A 117 -2.07 19.17 2.63
N ALA A 118 -3.18 19.69 2.11
CA ALA A 118 -4.09 18.94 1.26
C ALA A 118 -4.63 19.83 0.14
N GLN A 119 -4.99 19.21 -0.98
CA GLN A 119 -5.65 19.89 -2.08
C GLN A 119 -6.87 19.09 -2.48
N HIS A 120 -7.94 19.78 -2.91
CA HIS A 120 -9.12 19.10 -3.42
C HIS A 120 -8.78 18.23 -4.63
N THR A 121 -9.57 17.19 -4.86
CA THR A 121 -9.30 16.19 -5.90
C THR A 121 -10.45 16.02 -6.90
N LEU A 122 -11.36 17.00 -6.91
CA LEU A 122 -12.54 17.02 -7.78
C LEU A 122 -12.19 17.20 -9.27
N ASP A 123 -11.02 17.77 -9.56
CA ASP A 123 -10.44 18.01 -10.88
C ASP A 123 -9.82 16.76 -11.53
N LEU A 124 -9.74 15.63 -10.80
CA LEU A 124 -9.12 14.42 -11.34
C LEU A 124 -9.99 13.77 -12.41
N SER A 125 -9.49 13.77 -13.65
CA SER A 125 -10.07 13.04 -14.78
C SER A 125 -9.96 11.52 -14.62
N SER A 126 -8.94 11.04 -13.91
CA SER A 126 -8.68 9.61 -13.71
C SER A 126 -9.81 8.85 -13.00
N VAL A 127 -10.74 9.54 -12.33
CA VAL A 127 -11.87 8.90 -11.64
C VAL A 127 -12.80 8.19 -12.62
N ALA A 128 -13.04 8.79 -13.79
CA ALA A 128 -13.94 8.26 -14.81
C ALA A 128 -13.26 8.10 -16.19
N GLY A 129 -11.94 8.31 -16.26
CA GLY A 129 -11.16 8.24 -17.49
C GLY A 129 -10.57 6.86 -17.78
N SER A 130 -9.93 6.75 -18.95
CA SER A 130 -9.26 5.53 -19.42
C SER A 130 -8.12 5.05 -18.51
N THR A 131 -7.55 5.93 -17.69
CA THR A 131 -6.47 5.62 -16.74
C THR A 131 -6.97 5.12 -15.39
N PHE A 132 -8.29 4.99 -15.18
CA PHE A 132 -8.85 4.58 -13.88
C PHE A 132 -8.30 3.23 -13.40
N PHE A 133 -8.36 2.19 -14.24
CA PHE A 133 -7.88 0.85 -13.91
C PHE A 133 -6.41 0.86 -13.52
N HIS A 134 -5.61 1.58 -14.31
CA HIS A 134 -4.18 1.75 -14.12
C HIS A 134 -3.90 2.34 -12.72
N ARG A 135 -4.47 3.51 -12.47
CA ARG A 135 -4.29 4.22 -11.21
C ARG A 135 -4.79 3.44 -10.00
N THR A 136 -5.91 2.73 -10.14
CA THR A 136 -6.47 1.90 -9.07
C THR A 136 -5.54 0.76 -8.69
N LEU A 137 -4.96 0.05 -9.66
CA LEU A 137 -4.04 -1.05 -9.36
C LEU A 137 -2.75 -0.54 -8.70
N ALA A 138 -2.17 0.54 -9.21
CA ALA A 138 -1.00 1.19 -8.61
C ALA A 138 -1.29 1.66 -7.17
N THR A 139 -2.42 2.34 -6.97
CA THR A 139 -2.87 2.82 -5.65
C THR A 139 -3.02 1.65 -4.68
N ARG A 140 -3.61 0.54 -5.11
CA ARG A 140 -3.78 -0.62 -4.23
C ARG A 140 -2.44 -1.22 -3.82
N TYR A 141 -1.50 -1.36 -4.74
CA TYR A 141 -0.15 -1.82 -4.41
C TYR A 141 0.53 -0.91 -3.38
N LEU A 142 0.47 0.40 -3.57
CA LEU A 142 1.04 1.37 -2.63
C LEU A 142 0.39 1.28 -1.25
N ILE A 143 -0.92 1.05 -1.18
CA ILE A 143 -1.62 0.81 0.09
C ILE A 143 -1.08 -0.46 0.77
N GLU A 144 -0.89 -1.56 0.04
CA GLU A 144 -0.31 -2.78 0.64
C GLU A 144 1.09 -2.52 1.19
N ARG A 145 1.94 -1.81 0.43
CA ARG A 145 3.28 -1.40 0.91
C ARG A 145 3.20 -0.50 2.15
N GLN A 146 2.26 0.42 2.20
CA GLN A 146 2.04 1.30 3.35
C GLN A 146 1.58 0.52 4.59
N VAL A 147 0.73 -0.50 4.41
CA VAL A 147 0.28 -1.39 5.47
C VAL A 147 1.45 -2.22 6.04
N GLU A 148 2.40 -2.57 5.20
CA GLU A 148 3.67 -3.20 5.62
C GLU A 148 4.69 -2.22 6.23
N GLY A 149 4.29 -0.96 6.45
CA GLY A 149 5.12 0.05 7.10
C GLY A 149 6.04 0.84 6.16
N ALA A 150 5.95 0.63 4.84
CA ALA A 150 6.67 1.46 3.90
C ALA A 150 6.09 2.88 3.82
N GLN A 151 6.92 3.81 3.40
CA GLN A 151 6.51 5.12 2.93
C GLN A 151 6.21 5.03 1.43
N VAL A 152 5.16 5.72 0.98
CA VAL A 152 4.69 5.63 -0.40
C VAL A 152 4.27 7.00 -0.93
N VAL A 153 4.53 7.23 -2.22
CA VAL A 153 4.00 8.35 -2.98
C VAL A 153 3.37 7.79 -4.26
N GLY A 154 2.11 8.12 -4.52
CA GLY A 154 1.44 7.74 -5.77
C GLY A 154 1.55 8.83 -6.84
N GLU A 155 1.22 8.49 -8.08
CA GLU A 155 1.21 9.38 -9.25
C GLU A 155 0.63 10.77 -8.95
N TYR A 156 -0.49 10.85 -8.23
CA TYR A 156 -1.13 12.12 -7.84
C TYR A 156 -0.19 13.07 -7.08
N GLN A 157 0.52 12.53 -6.10
CA GLN A 157 1.46 13.31 -5.30
C GLN A 157 2.73 13.61 -6.07
N LEU A 158 3.17 12.70 -6.95
CA LEU A 158 4.31 12.92 -7.84
C LEU A 158 4.05 14.09 -8.79
N LEU A 159 2.87 14.13 -9.42
CA LEU A 159 2.44 15.23 -10.30
C LEU A 159 2.42 16.58 -9.58
N ARG A 160 2.08 16.58 -8.28
CA ARG A 160 2.06 17.78 -7.44
C ARG A 160 3.38 18.05 -6.71
N ARG A 161 4.46 17.32 -7.04
CA ARG A 161 5.79 17.46 -6.42
C ARG A 161 5.78 17.36 -4.88
N LYS A 162 4.95 16.46 -4.34
CA LYS A 162 4.80 16.23 -2.88
C LYS A 162 5.71 15.10 -2.33
N ALA A 163 6.63 14.58 -3.14
CA ALA A 163 7.65 13.65 -2.67
C ALA A 163 8.73 14.42 -1.86
N PRO A 164 9.38 13.78 -0.88
CA PRO A 164 10.43 14.42 -0.08
C PRO A 164 11.77 14.60 -0.82
N PHE A 165 11.82 14.26 -2.11
CA PHE A 165 12.97 14.34 -2.99
C PHE A 165 12.52 14.72 -4.41
N SER A 166 13.46 15.19 -5.24
CA SER A 166 13.15 15.53 -6.62
C SER A 166 13.03 14.27 -7.47
N VAL A 167 12.06 14.28 -8.38
CA VAL A 167 11.85 13.20 -9.35
C VAL A 167 12.28 13.60 -10.75
N ASP A 168 12.75 14.83 -10.95
CA ASP A 168 13.02 15.41 -12.27
C ASP A 168 14.12 14.63 -13.02
N ALA A 169 15.17 14.19 -12.33
CA ALA A 169 16.25 13.41 -12.93
C ALA A 169 15.76 12.03 -13.40
N VAL A 170 14.92 11.38 -12.60
CA VAL A 170 14.30 10.09 -12.94
C VAL A 170 13.35 10.26 -14.12
N VAL A 171 12.48 11.27 -14.09
CA VAL A 171 11.54 11.58 -15.17
C VAL A 171 12.26 11.88 -16.47
N ARG A 172 13.35 12.66 -16.42
CA ARG A 172 14.18 12.97 -17.60
C ARG A 172 14.81 11.70 -18.18
N ALA A 173 15.33 10.82 -17.32
CA ALA A 173 15.98 9.59 -17.74
C ALA A 173 14.99 8.56 -18.31
N MET A 174 13.81 8.41 -17.69
CA MET A 174 12.76 7.48 -18.12
C MET A 174 11.88 8.05 -19.25
N ARG A 175 11.92 9.38 -19.46
CA ARG A 175 10.98 10.13 -20.30
C ARG A 175 9.51 9.88 -19.90
N LYS A 176 9.29 9.55 -18.63
CA LYS A 176 8.00 9.18 -18.06
C LYS A 176 8.01 9.42 -16.54
N LEU A 177 6.85 9.79 -16.00
CA LEU A 177 6.61 9.80 -14.55
C LEU A 177 6.26 8.39 -14.05
N PRO A 178 6.91 7.89 -12.98
CA PRO A 178 6.51 6.63 -12.35
C PRO A 178 5.07 6.69 -11.82
N ASP A 179 4.40 5.54 -11.82
CA ASP A 179 3.02 5.41 -11.29
C ASP A 179 2.99 5.51 -9.75
N GLY A 180 4.12 5.21 -9.11
CA GLY A 180 4.33 5.42 -7.69
C GLY A 180 5.79 5.19 -7.27
N MET A 181 6.06 5.41 -6.00
CA MET A 181 7.36 5.19 -5.37
C MET A 181 7.17 4.64 -3.96
N VAL A 182 8.06 3.74 -3.55
CA VAL A 182 8.02 3.05 -2.25
C VAL A 182 9.40 3.05 -1.63
N TRP A 183 9.50 3.33 -0.34
CA TRP A 183 10.76 3.20 0.39
C TRP A 183 10.49 2.86 1.86
N GLN A 184 11.48 2.27 2.53
CA GLN A 184 11.41 2.03 3.96
C GLN A 184 12.34 2.98 4.70
N ARG A 185 11.92 3.39 5.91
CA ARG A 185 12.81 4.13 6.81
C ARG A 185 13.92 3.18 7.26
N ARG A 186 15.16 3.64 7.14
CA ARG A 186 16.34 2.98 7.73
C ARG A 186 16.84 3.79 8.91
N ALA A 187 17.46 3.10 9.88
CA ALA A 187 18.10 3.75 11.01
C ALA A 187 19.37 4.52 10.59
N THR A 188 20.10 3.99 9.61
CA THR A 188 21.34 4.57 9.09
C THR A 188 21.43 4.39 7.57
N GLY A 189 22.17 5.30 6.92
CA GLY A 189 22.42 5.28 5.48
C GLY A 189 21.25 5.75 4.60
N PRO A 190 21.47 5.80 3.28
CA PRO A 190 20.46 6.24 2.33
C PRO A 190 19.28 5.26 2.26
N MET A 191 18.09 5.82 2.05
CA MET A 191 16.86 5.08 1.79
C MET A 191 16.81 4.66 0.31
N ASP A 192 16.63 3.36 0.08
CA ASP A 192 16.42 2.81 -1.25
C ASP A 192 14.96 3.03 -1.68
N VAL A 193 14.77 3.78 -2.76
CA VAL A 193 13.45 4.10 -3.34
C VAL A 193 13.19 3.19 -4.53
N GLU A 194 12.20 2.32 -4.40
CA GLU A 194 11.69 1.51 -5.50
C GLU A 194 10.70 2.33 -6.34
N LEU A 195 10.95 2.37 -7.65
CA LEU A 195 10.05 2.98 -8.63
C LEU A 195 8.97 1.97 -8.99
N VAL A 196 7.70 2.37 -8.94
CA VAL A 196 6.56 1.50 -9.23
C VAL A 196 5.99 1.86 -10.58
N GLU A 197 5.90 0.85 -11.43
CA GLU A 197 5.24 0.86 -12.71
C GLU A 197 4.15 -0.21 -12.71
N GLN A 198 3.03 0.09 -13.31
CA GLN A 198 1.89 -0.80 -13.31
C GLN A 198 1.42 -1.12 -14.72
N GLU A 199 0.99 -2.35 -14.92
CA GLU A 199 0.62 -2.89 -16.22
C GLU A 199 -0.76 -3.57 -16.10
N ALA A 200 -1.82 -2.81 -16.39
CA ALA A 200 -3.22 -3.32 -16.45
C ALA A 200 -3.72 -3.50 -17.88
N ALA A 201 -3.01 -2.93 -18.85
CA ALA A 201 -3.36 -3.01 -20.25
C ALA A 201 -2.09 -3.21 -21.05
N ALA A 202 -2.26 -3.79 -22.24
CA ALA A 202 -1.17 -4.10 -23.12
C ALA A 202 -0.37 -2.86 -23.56
N LYS A 203 0.80 -2.60 -22.96
CA LYS A 203 1.70 -1.54 -23.44
C LYS A 203 2.55 -1.96 -24.64
N ALA A 204 2.81 -1.03 -25.55
CA ALA A 204 3.78 -1.24 -26.60
C ALA A 204 5.16 -1.59 -25.99
N ARG A 205 5.94 -2.44 -26.66
CA ARG A 205 7.27 -2.85 -26.18
C ARG A 205 8.16 -1.66 -25.84
N GLN A 206 8.14 -0.61 -26.66
CA GLN A 206 8.93 0.61 -26.44
C GLN A 206 8.59 1.31 -25.12
N GLU A 207 7.33 1.26 -24.67
CA GLU A 207 6.93 1.80 -23.36
C GLU A 207 7.49 0.97 -22.21
N LEU A 208 7.52 -0.36 -22.36
CA LEU A 208 8.15 -1.24 -21.37
C LEU A 208 9.67 -1.02 -21.30
N GLU A 209 10.33 -0.82 -22.44
CA GLU A 209 11.76 -0.49 -22.50
C GLU A 209 12.08 0.84 -21.80
N LYS A 210 11.23 1.87 -21.95
CA LYS A 210 11.37 3.15 -21.22
C LYS A 210 11.33 2.92 -19.70
N CYS A 211 10.39 2.12 -19.22
CA CYS A 211 10.30 1.76 -17.81
C CYS A 211 11.55 0.99 -17.34
N LEU A 212 11.99 -0.01 -18.10
CA LEU A 212 13.14 -0.85 -17.77
C LEU A 212 14.46 -0.09 -17.62
N ARG A 213 14.63 1.05 -18.31
CA ARG A 213 15.79 1.94 -18.13
C ARG A 213 15.97 2.42 -16.70
N ALA A 214 14.92 2.42 -15.87
CA ALA A 214 15.03 2.69 -14.44
C ALA A 214 16.03 1.77 -13.72
N ALA A 215 16.19 0.51 -14.15
CA ALA A 215 17.14 -0.42 -13.57
C ALA A 215 18.61 0.04 -13.73
N GLU A 216 18.89 0.86 -14.75
CA GLU A 216 20.21 1.45 -15.00
C GLU A 216 20.50 2.63 -14.07
N LEU A 217 19.47 3.19 -13.44
CA LEU A 217 19.58 4.33 -12.53
C LEU A 217 19.80 3.90 -11.08
N VAL A 218 19.71 2.61 -10.76
CA VAL A 218 19.89 2.10 -9.40
C VAL A 218 21.25 2.55 -8.83
N GLY A 219 21.20 3.05 -7.59
CA GLY A 219 22.32 3.66 -6.88
C GLY A 219 22.44 5.17 -7.06
N ARG A 220 21.77 5.78 -8.05
CA ARG A 220 21.82 7.23 -8.25
C ARG A 220 21.05 7.97 -7.13
N PRO A 221 21.60 9.07 -6.59
CA PRO A 221 20.91 9.88 -5.60
C PRO A 221 19.67 10.56 -6.19
N LEU A 222 18.64 10.74 -5.36
CA LEU A 222 17.39 11.44 -5.70
C LEU A 222 17.31 12.83 -5.07
N ASP A 223 18.15 13.10 -4.08
CA ASP A 223 18.30 14.39 -3.43
C ASP A 223 19.78 14.79 -3.30
N PRO A 224 20.09 16.11 -3.24
CA PRO A 224 21.47 16.58 -3.13
C PRO A 224 22.20 16.08 -1.88
N GLU A 225 21.47 15.85 -0.79
CA GLU A 225 22.01 15.34 0.47
C GLU A 225 22.28 13.82 0.42
N GLY A 226 21.84 13.13 -0.64
CA GLY A 226 22.02 11.69 -0.79
C GLY A 226 21.26 10.85 0.24
N ARG A 227 20.20 11.39 0.84
CA ARG A 227 19.34 10.64 1.78
C ARG A 227 18.49 9.59 1.07
N TYR A 228 18.21 9.80 -0.20
CA TYR A 228 17.41 8.93 -1.04
C TYR A 228 18.20 8.55 -2.29
N ARG A 229 18.07 7.29 -2.72
CA ARG A 229 18.64 6.82 -3.99
C ARG A 229 17.70 5.84 -4.66
N VAL A 230 17.83 5.68 -5.96
CA VAL A 230 17.08 4.68 -6.72
C VAL A 230 17.49 3.28 -6.25
N GLY A 231 16.55 2.51 -5.71
CA GLY A 231 16.77 1.16 -5.19
C GLY A 231 16.43 0.06 -6.19
N GLY A 232 15.48 0.31 -7.09
CA GLY A 232 15.02 -0.69 -8.05
C GLY A 232 13.76 -0.26 -8.79
N LEU A 233 13.28 -1.15 -9.65
CA LEU A 233 12.04 -1.01 -10.40
C LEU A 233 11.08 -2.14 -10.02
N VAL A 234 9.81 -1.83 -9.83
CA VAL A 234 8.75 -2.79 -9.56
C VAL A 234 7.69 -2.68 -10.64
N PHE A 235 7.41 -3.78 -11.34
CA PHE A 235 6.23 -3.91 -12.17
C PHE A 235 5.12 -4.61 -11.39
N VAL A 236 3.95 -3.99 -11.32
CA VAL A 236 2.73 -4.57 -10.74
C VAL A 236 1.76 -4.90 -11.88
N TYR A 237 1.30 -6.14 -11.97
CA TYR A 237 0.46 -6.57 -13.09
C TYR A 237 -0.52 -7.67 -12.69
N ASP A 238 -1.62 -7.78 -13.44
CA ASP A 238 -2.57 -8.88 -13.28
C ASP A 238 -1.94 -10.21 -13.72
N ARG A 239 -1.95 -11.20 -12.82
CA ARG A 239 -1.33 -12.52 -13.05
C ARG A 239 -1.99 -13.31 -14.16
N GLU A 240 -3.25 -13.02 -14.49
CA GLU A 240 -4.00 -13.72 -15.54
C GLU A 240 -3.59 -13.26 -16.94
N LEU A 241 -2.86 -12.15 -17.03
CA LEU A 241 -2.40 -11.55 -18.27
C LEU A 241 -0.94 -11.90 -18.57
N ASN A 242 -0.58 -11.89 -19.86
CA ASN A 242 0.77 -12.25 -20.33
C ASN A 242 1.82 -11.13 -20.13
N HIS A 243 1.70 -10.33 -19.07
CA HIS A 243 2.54 -9.17 -18.82
C HIS A 243 3.98 -9.54 -18.47
N ALA A 244 4.17 -10.59 -17.65
CA ALA A 244 5.50 -11.06 -17.25
C ALA A 244 6.39 -11.39 -18.46
N ARG A 245 5.85 -12.17 -19.41
CA ARG A 245 6.54 -12.54 -20.65
C ARG A 245 6.87 -11.33 -21.51
N ARG A 246 5.95 -10.35 -21.61
CA ARG A 246 6.17 -9.13 -22.40
C ARG A 246 7.26 -8.25 -21.81
N ILE A 247 7.30 -8.13 -20.48
CA ILE A 247 8.38 -7.43 -19.78
C ILE A 247 9.72 -8.14 -20.05
N LEU A 248 9.74 -9.48 -20.00
CA LEU A 248 10.93 -10.27 -20.32
C LEU A 248 11.41 -10.08 -21.77
N LEU A 249 10.49 -10.04 -22.74
CA LEU A 249 10.79 -9.77 -24.14
C LEU A 249 11.32 -8.35 -24.35
N ALA A 250 10.75 -7.36 -23.66
CA ALA A 250 11.25 -5.98 -23.69
C ALA A 250 12.66 -5.89 -23.07
N ALA A 251 12.93 -6.60 -21.98
CA ALA A 251 14.26 -6.65 -21.38
C ALA A 251 15.28 -7.39 -22.26
N ALA A 252 14.88 -8.47 -22.93
CA ALA A 252 15.73 -9.15 -23.92
C ALA A 252 16.05 -8.23 -25.11
N SER A 253 15.09 -7.41 -25.55
CA SER A 253 15.30 -6.39 -26.59
C SER A 253 16.27 -5.29 -26.14
N LEU A 254 16.12 -4.81 -24.89
CA LEU A 254 16.91 -3.69 -24.36
C LEU A 254 18.34 -4.06 -23.92
N TRP A 255 18.50 -5.27 -23.37
CA TRP A 255 19.76 -5.74 -22.76
C TRP A 255 20.33 -7.00 -23.41
N GLY A 256 19.79 -7.42 -24.56
CA GLY A 256 20.19 -8.63 -25.26
C GLY A 256 21.66 -8.64 -25.66
N ASP A 257 22.18 -7.48 -26.07
CA ASP A 257 23.57 -7.31 -26.52
C ASP A 257 24.57 -7.13 -25.37
N ARG A 258 24.10 -7.11 -24.12
CA ARG A 258 24.97 -6.97 -22.94
C ARG A 258 25.57 -8.30 -22.51
N SER A 259 26.66 -8.23 -21.78
CA SER A 259 27.25 -9.43 -21.16
C SER A 259 26.23 -10.10 -20.22
N TYR A 260 26.36 -11.42 -20.05
CA TYR A 260 25.48 -12.18 -19.14
C TYR A 260 25.47 -11.58 -17.72
N ALA A 261 26.65 -11.21 -17.21
CA ALA A 261 26.81 -10.65 -15.86
C ALA A 261 26.07 -9.32 -15.70
N GLU A 262 26.22 -8.40 -16.66
CA GLU A 262 25.54 -7.10 -16.63
C GLU A 262 24.02 -7.25 -16.76
N ARG A 263 23.57 -8.11 -17.68
CA ARG A 263 22.14 -8.40 -17.86
C ARG A 263 21.53 -8.99 -16.58
N ALA A 264 22.18 -9.99 -15.99
CA ALA A 264 21.71 -10.61 -14.74
C ALA A 264 21.63 -9.58 -13.60
N MET A 265 22.60 -8.68 -13.51
CA MET A 265 22.61 -7.59 -12.53
C MET A 265 21.46 -6.60 -12.75
N LEU A 266 21.17 -6.20 -14.00
CA LEU A 266 20.03 -5.33 -14.33
C LEU A 266 18.69 -6.02 -14.06
N GLU A 267 18.55 -7.29 -14.42
CA GLU A 267 17.32 -8.06 -14.19
C GLU A 267 17.02 -8.27 -12.71
N ARG A 268 18.03 -8.42 -11.85
CA ARG A 268 17.85 -8.51 -10.39
C ARG A 268 17.35 -7.21 -9.75
N ARG A 269 17.52 -6.08 -10.42
CA ARG A 269 17.00 -4.77 -9.99
C ARG A 269 15.53 -4.57 -10.36
N VAL A 270 14.94 -5.48 -11.13
CA VAL A 270 13.54 -5.44 -11.56
C VAL A 270 12.74 -6.51 -10.80
N LYS A 271 11.80 -6.07 -9.98
CA LYS A 271 10.83 -6.91 -9.28
C LYS A 271 9.54 -6.98 -10.09
N LEU A 272 9.00 -8.18 -10.21
CA LEU A 272 7.74 -8.48 -10.85
C LEU A 272 6.75 -8.90 -9.77
N VAL A 273 5.69 -8.13 -9.60
CA VAL A 273 4.60 -8.38 -8.64
C VAL A 273 3.36 -8.79 -9.43
N ALA A 274 3.10 -10.09 -9.46
CA ALA A 274 1.91 -10.66 -10.07
C ALA A 274 0.76 -10.60 -9.05
N VAL A 275 -0.38 -10.07 -9.48
CA VAL A 275 -1.54 -9.82 -8.62
C VAL A 275 -2.70 -10.70 -9.04
N GLU A 276 -3.38 -11.33 -8.09
CA GLU A 276 -4.67 -11.98 -8.33
C GLU A 276 -5.79 -10.97 -8.08
N LEU A 277 -6.56 -10.70 -9.12
CA LEU A 277 -7.70 -9.78 -9.09
C LEU A 277 -9.00 -10.56 -9.24
N ARG A 278 -10.04 -10.13 -8.52
CA ARG A 278 -11.44 -10.53 -8.78
C ARG A 278 -12.22 -9.33 -9.28
N ASP A 279 -13.33 -9.57 -9.95
CA ASP A 279 -14.15 -8.48 -10.46
C ASP A 279 -14.77 -7.62 -9.34
N PRO A 280 -14.87 -6.29 -9.52
CA PRO A 280 -14.24 -5.48 -10.57
C PRO A 280 -12.95 -4.82 -10.04
N LEU A 281 -11.83 -5.54 -9.98
CA LEU A 281 -10.53 -5.12 -9.38
C LEU A 281 -10.45 -5.19 -7.84
N VAL A 282 -10.93 -6.27 -7.24
CA VAL A 282 -10.65 -6.63 -5.84
C VAL A 282 -9.33 -7.39 -5.78
N TRP A 283 -8.35 -6.83 -5.07
CA TRP A 283 -7.05 -7.47 -4.85
C TRP A 283 -7.18 -8.62 -3.85
N VAL A 284 -6.91 -9.84 -4.30
CA VAL A 284 -7.01 -11.06 -3.48
C VAL A 284 -5.66 -11.45 -2.89
N SER A 285 -4.66 -11.56 -3.76
CA SER A 285 -3.33 -12.03 -3.39
C SER A 285 -2.28 -11.43 -4.33
N SER A 286 -1.00 -11.56 -3.96
CA SER A 286 0.11 -11.22 -4.84
C SER A 286 1.32 -12.07 -4.57
N SER A 287 2.15 -12.28 -5.59
CA SER A 287 3.47 -12.91 -5.48
C SER A 287 4.52 -12.02 -6.13
N ALA A 288 5.76 -12.11 -5.64
CA ALA A 288 6.87 -11.32 -6.14
C ALA A 288 8.05 -12.20 -6.53
N VAL A 289 8.67 -11.92 -7.68
CA VAL A 289 9.92 -12.52 -8.17
C VAL A 289 10.80 -11.45 -8.78
N THR A 290 12.10 -11.67 -8.93
CA THR A 290 12.89 -10.81 -9.81
C THR A 290 12.71 -11.22 -11.27
N LEU A 291 12.96 -10.30 -12.20
CA LEU A 291 12.96 -10.61 -13.63
C LEU A 291 14.03 -11.67 -13.96
N HIS A 292 15.15 -11.67 -13.22
CA HIS A 292 16.19 -12.68 -13.36
C HIS A 292 15.69 -14.07 -12.97
N ASP A 293 15.02 -14.20 -11.82
CA ASP A 293 14.48 -15.49 -11.36
C ASP A 293 13.40 -16.01 -12.31
N LEU A 294 12.60 -15.12 -12.90
CA LEU A 294 11.64 -15.50 -13.93
C LEU A 294 12.35 -16.09 -15.17
N ARG A 295 13.41 -15.44 -15.65
CA ARG A 295 14.20 -15.94 -16.78
C ARG A 295 14.78 -17.33 -16.52
N GLN A 296 15.32 -17.56 -15.32
CA GLN A 296 15.90 -18.86 -14.96
C GLN A 296 14.87 -20.01 -14.97
N LYS A 297 13.57 -19.69 -14.80
CA LYS A 297 12.48 -20.67 -14.87
C LYS A 297 12.06 -21.03 -16.30
N GLY A 298 12.62 -20.38 -17.33
CA GLY A 298 12.32 -20.68 -18.74
C GLY A 298 10.90 -20.30 -19.20
N ILE A 299 10.28 -19.33 -18.53
CA ILE A 299 8.92 -18.82 -18.83
C ILE A 299 8.98 -17.62 -19.78
#